data_AF-A0A645FIV8-F1
#
_entry.id   AF-A0A645FIV8-F1
#
_cell.length_a   1.000
_cell.length_b   1.000
_cell.length_c   1.000
_cell.angle_alpha   90.00
_cell.angle_beta   90.00
_cell.angle_gamma   90.00
#
_symmetry.space_group_name_H-M   'P 1'
#
loop_
_entity.id
_entity.type
_entity.pdbx_description
1 polymer ?
#
loop_
_entity_poly.entity_id
_entity_poly.type
_entity_poly.pdbx_seq_one_letter_code
_entity_poly.pdbx_strand_id
1 'polypeptide(L)'
;MRKLIKYDYSGRYNEEFEMNLRKTLLEVEKIYDSFNYKIVFGTSYDDLMNKDKLTYIKTMIKLDNILNTDKEIITLPKGDYLTLYFDDTFYDTKKYYDIMKEYIKVNNIKTKGDFHEVSIMTRANSYGEIKSLAQIEILIDKE
;
A
#
# COMPACT_ATOMS: atom_id res chain seq x y z
N MET A 1 -9.79 12.79 -4.40
CA MET A 1 -8.93 12.90 -3.21
C MET A 1 -9.29 11.72 -2.34
N ARG A 2 -8.32 10.85 -2.04
CA ARG A 2 -8.58 9.62 -1.28
C ARG A 2 -8.08 9.83 0.14
N LYS A 3 -8.92 9.55 1.13
CA LYS A 3 -8.53 9.65 2.54
C LYS A 3 -8.22 8.26 3.07
N LEU A 4 -7.18 8.17 3.88
CA LEU A 4 -6.67 6.94 4.47
C LEU A 4 -6.41 7.19 5.94
N ILE A 5 -6.79 6.25 6.81
CA ILE A 5 -6.45 6.30 8.23
C ILE A 5 -5.08 5.66 8.42
N LYS A 6 -4.14 6.38 9.03
CA LYS A 6 -2.78 5.91 9.24
C LYS A 6 -2.67 5.04 10.48
N TYR A 7 -1.87 3.99 10.37
CA TYR A 7 -1.43 3.16 11.47
C TYR A 7 0.08 2.93 11.35
N ASP A 8 0.83 3.34 12.38
CA ASP A 8 2.29 3.39 12.35
C ASP A 8 2.94 2.05 12.74
N TYR A 9 2.72 1.03 11.91
CA TYR A 9 3.52 -0.20 11.93
C TYR A 9 4.21 -0.41 10.57
N SER A 10 5.51 -0.69 10.66
CA SER A 10 6.43 -0.93 9.56
C SER A 10 6.99 -2.35 9.65
N GLY A 11 7.55 -2.85 8.55
CA GLY A 11 8.09 -4.21 8.47
C GLY A 11 7.00 -5.26 8.24
N ARG A 12 6.75 -5.60 6.97
CA ARG A 12 5.84 -6.70 6.62
C ARG A 12 6.47 -8.06 6.93
N TYR A 13 5.61 -9.06 7.06
CA TYR A 13 5.97 -10.49 7.14
C TYR A 13 6.67 -10.92 8.43
N ASN A 14 6.45 -10.20 9.52
CA ASN A 14 6.77 -10.68 10.87
C ASN A 14 5.48 -10.87 11.69
N GLU A 15 5.56 -11.69 12.73
CA GLU A 15 4.40 -12.01 13.58
C GLU A 15 3.81 -10.77 14.25
N GLU A 16 4.66 -9.82 14.67
CA GLU A 16 4.24 -8.57 15.30
C GLU A 16 3.37 -7.72 14.36
N PHE A 17 3.76 -7.63 13.09
CA PHE A 17 3.03 -6.94 12.04
C PHE A 17 1.68 -7.58 11.81
N GLU A 18 1.60 -8.90 11.69
CA GLU A 18 0.34 -9.61 11.52
C GLU A 18 -0.59 -9.41 12.72
N MET A 19 -0.05 -9.43 13.94
CA MET A 19 -0.80 -9.14 15.16
C MET A 19 -1.31 -7.70 15.20
N ASN A 20 -0.48 -6.72 14.84
CA ASN A 20 -0.85 -5.31 14.83
C ASN A 20 -1.86 -4.98 13.72
N LEU A 21 -1.71 -5.62 12.56
CA LEU A 21 -2.68 -5.57 11.48
C LEU A 21 -4.01 -6.14 11.97
N ARG A 22 -4.04 -7.34 12.57
CA ARG A 22 -5.28 -7.95 13.08
C ARG A 22 -5.99 -7.05 14.09
N LYS A 23 -5.26 -6.42 15.02
CA LYS A 23 -5.83 -5.44 15.98
C LYS A 23 -6.47 -4.25 15.26
N THR A 24 -5.76 -3.72 14.26
CA THR A 24 -6.27 -2.61 13.43
C THR A 24 -7.55 -2.98 12.71
N LEU A 25 -7.61 -4.16 12.10
CA LEU A 25 -8.79 -4.60 11.35
C LEU A 25 -10.00 -4.80 12.27
N LEU A 26 -9.80 -5.36 13.47
CA LEU A 26 -10.86 -5.48 14.49
C LEU A 26 -11.36 -4.12 14.98
N GLU A 27 -10.47 -3.15 15.16
CA GLU A 27 -10.83 -1.79 15.53
C GLU A 27 -11.67 -1.13 14.41
N VAL A 28 -11.24 -1.29 13.16
CA VAL A 28 -11.96 -0.77 11.99
C VAL A 28 -13.36 -1.37 11.88
N GLU A 29 -13.48 -2.69 12.02
CA GLU A 29 -14.77 -3.38 12.03
C GLU A 29 -15.68 -2.86 13.13
N LYS A 30 -15.15 -2.66 14.35
CA LYS A 30 -15.93 -2.18 15.50
C LYS A 30 -16.38 -0.72 15.38
N ILE A 31 -15.53 0.16 14.87
CA ILE A 31 -15.78 1.61 14.84
C ILE A 31 -16.62 1.99 13.60
N TYR A 32 -16.32 1.40 12.45
CA TYR A 32 -16.89 1.83 11.16
C TYR A 32 -17.95 0.89 10.62
N ASP A 33 -18.23 -0.23 11.31
CA ASP A 33 -19.17 -1.29 10.87
C ASP A 33 -18.95 -1.68 9.40
N SER A 34 -17.68 -1.72 8.99
CA SER A 34 -17.28 -1.89 7.60
C SER A 34 -16.25 -2.98 7.46
N PHE A 35 -16.60 -3.97 6.66
CA PHE A 35 -15.70 -5.02 6.16
C PHE A 35 -15.11 -4.66 4.79
N ASN A 36 -15.58 -3.57 4.18
CA ASN A 36 -15.14 -3.12 2.86
C ASN A 36 -13.99 -2.10 2.98
N TYR A 37 -12.93 -2.50 3.70
CA TYR A 37 -11.71 -1.71 3.80
C TYR A 37 -10.66 -2.19 2.79
N LYS A 38 -9.74 -1.31 2.42
CA LYS A 38 -8.52 -1.70 1.70
C LYS A 38 -7.28 -1.39 2.53
N ILE A 39 -6.39 -2.36 2.62
CA ILE A 39 -5.10 -2.19 3.28
C ILE A 39 -4.16 -1.52 2.29
N VAL A 40 -3.50 -0.45 2.72
CA VAL A 40 -2.57 0.32 1.90
C VAL A 40 -1.23 0.42 2.61
N PHE A 41 -0.16 0.01 1.94
CA PHE A 41 1.21 0.12 2.44
C PHE A 41 1.90 1.30 1.78
N GLY A 42 2.48 2.19 2.59
CA GLY A 42 3.37 3.24 2.11
C GLY A 42 4.79 2.70 1.99
N THR A 43 5.42 2.91 0.84
CA THR A 43 6.77 2.44 0.54
C THR A 43 7.66 3.62 0.15
N SER A 44 8.82 3.75 0.80
CA SER A 44 9.72 4.88 0.60
C SER A 44 10.22 4.96 -0.85
N TYR A 45 9.99 6.11 -1.50
CA TYR A 45 10.53 6.38 -2.82
C TYR A 45 12.06 6.43 -2.80
N ASP A 46 12.65 7.18 -1.85
CA ASP A 46 14.09 7.39 -1.78
C ASP A 46 14.87 6.09 -1.54
N ASP A 47 14.38 5.22 -0.66
CA ASP A 47 15.02 3.92 -0.42
C ASP A 47 14.98 3.04 -1.67
N LEU A 48 13.86 3.00 -2.39
CA LEU A 48 13.74 2.19 -3.59
C LEU A 48 14.61 2.74 -4.74
N MET A 49 14.49 4.04 -5.01
CA MET A 49 15.10 4.66 -6.19
C MET A 49 16.60 4.86 -6.03
N ASN A 50 17.05 5.26 -4.84
CA ASN A 50 18.45 5.63 -4.61
C ASN A 50 19.26 4.55 -3.90
N LYS A 51 18.62 3.63 -3.14
CA LYS A 51 19.32 2.58 -2.36
C LYS A 51 18.96 1.16 -2.78
N ASP A 52 18.09 1.01 -3.77
CA ASP A 52 17.54 -0.29 -4.22
C ASP A 52 16.91 -1.13 -3.10
N LYS A 53 16.33 -0.47 -2.10
CA LYS A 53 15.78 -1.11 -0.92
C LYS A 53 14.27 -0.91 -0.84
N LEU A 54 13.53 -2.01 -0.75
CA LEU A 54 12.09 -1.96 -0.49
C LEU A 54 11.83 -1.75 1.00
N THR A 55 11.48 -0.52 1.39
CA THR A 55 11.19 -0.16 2.78
C THR A 55 9.72 0.26 2.94
N TYR A 56 8.96 -0.54 3.69
CA TYR A 56 7.61 -0.21 4.13
C TYR A 56 7.65 0.76 5.31
N ILE A 57 7.14 1.98 5.12
CA ILE A 57 7.25 3.07 6.10
C ILE A 57 5.99 3.27 6.93
N LYS A 58 4.82 2.83 6.44
CA LYS A 58 3.54 2.96 7.16
C LYS A 58 2.50 1.99 6.60
N THR A 59 1.53 1.64 7.42
CA THR A 59 0.30 0.97 6.98
C THR A 59 -0.88 1.91 7.13
N MET A 60 -1.83 1.82 6.23
CA MET A 60 -2.99 2.68 6.20
C MET A 60 -4.22 1.87 5.82
N ILE A 61 -5.39 2.31 6.28
CA ILE A 61 -6.67 1.71 5.94
C ILE A 61 -7.48 2.71 5.14
N LYS A 62 -7.90 2.30 3.94
CA LYS A 62 -8.88 3.01 3.13
C LYS A 62 -10.28 2.56 3.51
N LEU A 63 -11.15 3.52 3.82
CA LEU A 63 -12.57 3.32 4.04
C LEU A 63 -13.37 4.24 3.11
N ASP A 64 -14.57 3.82 2.73
CA ASP A 64 -15.47 4.64 1.91
C ASP A 64 -15.99 5.85 2.73
N ASN A 65 -16.27 5.65 4.01
CA ASN A 65 -16.72 6.69 4.94
C ASN A 65 -15.83 6.70 6.18
N ILE A 66 -15.01 7.73 6.33
CA ILE A 66 -14.23 7.98 7.55
C ILE A 66 -15.10 8.82 8.50
N LEU A 67 -15.56 8.21 9.58
CA LEU A 67 -16.15 8.88 10.74
C LEU A 67 -15.10 9.71 11.49
N ASN A 68 -15.52 10.53 12.45
CA ASN A 68 -14.59 11.25 13.32
C ASN A 68 -13.67 10.27 14.05
N THR A 69 -12.37 10.37 13.78
CA THR A 69 -11.31 9.59 14.41
C THR A 69 -10.24 10.52 14.94
N ASP A 70 -9.64 10.12 16.05
CA ASP A 70 -8.44 10.71 16.65
C ASP A 70 -7.15 10.33 15.91
N LYS A 71 -7.21 9.35 15.00
CA LYS A 71 -6.08 8.92 14.19
C LYS A 71 -5.74 9.90 13.07
N GLU A 72 -4.48 9.93 12.68
CA GLU A 72 -4.00 10.74 11.57
C GLU A 72 -4.64 10.30 10.24
N ILE A 73 -5.18 11.26 9.49
CA ILE A 73 -5.75 11.04 8.17
C ILE A 73 -4.76 11.49 7.10
N ILE A 74 -4.24 10.52 6.36
CA ILE A 74 -3.43 10.78 5.16
C ILE A 74 -4.35 11.02 3.97
N THR A 75 -4.07 12.09 3.24
CA THR A 75 -4.84 12.49 2.07
C THR A 75 -4.01 12.32 0.82
N LEU A 76 -4.38 11.35 -0.03
CA LEU A 76 -3.78 11.23 -1.36
C LEU A 76 -4.39 12.29 -2.28
N PRO A 77 -3.55 13.18 -2.86
CA PRO A 77 -4.01 14.28 -3.69
C PRO A 77 -4.75 13.77 -4.94
N LYS A 78 -5.52 14.67 -5.57
CA LYS A 78 -6.04 14.41 -6.92
C LYS A 78 -4.90 14.59 -7.92
N GLY A 79 -4.85 13.75 -8.94
CA GLY A 79 -3.85 13.80 -10.01
C GLY A 79 -3.76 12.48 -10.73
N ASP A 80 -2.82 12.40 -11.68
CA ASP A 80 -2.55 11.18 -12.42
C ASP A 80 -1.54 10.33 -11.65
N TYR A 81 -1.82 9.03 -11.57
CA TYR A 81 -0.96 8.08 -10.86
C TYR A 81 -0.42 7.06 -11.85
N LEU A 82 0.91 6.91 -11.87
CA LEU A 82 1.52 5.75 -12.50
C LEU A 82 1.15 4.53 -11.66
N THR A 83 0.52 3.55 -12.28
CA THR A 83 -0.10 2.43 -11.58
C THR A 83 0.29 1.11 -12.23
N LEU A 84 0.68 0.13 -11.41
CA LEU A 84 0.92 -1.25 -11.82
C LEU A 84 0.00 -2.18 -11.02
N TYR A 85 -0.71 -3.06 -11.71
CA TYR A 85 -1.46 -4.15 -11.11
C TYR A 85 -0.68 -5.46 -11.25
N PHE A 86 -0.71 -6.29 -10.21
CA PHE A 86 -0.16 -7.64 -10.26
C PHE A 86 -1.06 -8.61 -9.50
N ASP A 87 -1.00 -9.88 -9.90
CA ASP A 87 -1.74 -10.98 -9.28
C ASP A 87 -0.78 -12.14 -9.03
N ASP A 88 -0.11 -12.10 -7.88
CA ASP A 88 0.97 -13.02 -7.52
C ASP A 88 1.15 -13.12 -6.00
N THR A 89 2.07 -13.96 -5.56
CA THR A 89 2.48 -14.02 -4.16
C THR A 89 3.00 -12.67 -3.64
N PHE A 90 2.64 -12.34 -2.40
CA PHE A 90 3.15 -11.14 -1.75
C PHE A 90 4.56 -11.34 -1.16
N TYR A 91 5.08 -12.58 -1.09
CA TYR A 91 6.41 -12.84 -0.53
C TYR A 91 7.56 -12.26 -1.39
N ASP A 92 7.29 -11.92 -2.65
CA ASP A 92 8.28 -11.41 -3.60
C ASP A 92 7.73 -10.19 -4.36
N THR A 93 7.34 -9.15 -3.63
CA THR A 93 6.77 -7.92 -4.22
C THR A 93 7.81 -7.01 -4.85
N LYS A 94 9.10 -7.09 -4.45
CA LYS A 94 10.17 -6.19 -4.93
C LYS A 94 10.27 -6.17 -6.45
N LYS A 95 10.12 -7.33 -7.11
CA LYS A 95 10.17 -7.42 -8.58
C LYS A 95 9.19 -6.47 -9.28
N TYR A 96 8.03 -6.19 -8.68
CA TYR A 96 7.04 -5.27 -9.26
C TYR A 96 7.42 -3.80 -9.04
N TYR A 97 8.03 -3.50 -7.89
CA TYR A 97 8.63 -2.18 -7.66
C TYR A 97 9.81 -1.93 -8.61
N ASP A 98 10.62 -2.95 -8.90
CA ASP A 98 11.73 -2.86 -9.85
C ASP A 98 11.23 -2.57 -11.28
N ILE A 99 10.12 -3.18 -11.70
CA ILE A 99 9.45 -2.85 -12.98
C ILE A 99 9.01 -1.39 -13.00
N MET A 100 8.35 -0.90 -11.94
CA MET A 100 7.93 0.50 -11.88
C MET A 100 9.11 1.47 -11.89
N LYS A 101 10.16 1.17 -11.10
CA LYS A 101 11.40 1.94 -11.05
C LYS A 101 12.05 2.07 -12.41
N GLU A 102 12.18 0.96 -13.14
CA GLU A 102 12.77 0.97 -14.48
C GLU A 102 11.89 1.75 -15.46
N TYR A 103 10.57 1.56 -15.40
CA TYR A 103 9.64 2.31 -16.25
C TYR A 103 9.70 3.82 -16.01
N ILE A 104 9.76 4.26 -14.75
CA ILE A 104 9.94 5.67 -14.37
C ILE A 104 11.23 6.22 -14.97
N LYS A 105 12.33 5.48 -14.81
CA LYS A 105 13.67 5.90 -15.27
C LYS A 105 13.76 5.99 -16.79
N VAL A 106 13.34 4.95 -17.51
CA VAL A 106 13.45 4.89 -18.99
C VAL A 106 12.58 5.97 -19.66
N ASN A 107 11.44 6.30 -19.07
CA ASN A 107 10.50 7.28 -19.63
C ASN A 107 10.68 8.69 -19.05
N ASN A 108 11.68 8.92 -18.19
CA ASN A 108 11.92 10.20 -17.50
C ASN A 108 10.65 10.77 -16.83
N ILE A 109 9.87 9.89 -16.18
CA ILE A 109 8.64 10.30 -15.50
C ILE A 109 9.02 10.99 -14.21
N LYS A 110 8.60 12.24 -14.03
CA LYS A 110 8.69 12.89 -12.72
C LYS A 110 7.58 12.37 -11.82
N THR A 111 7.92 12.04 -10.58
CA THR A 111 6.98 11.54 -9.58
C THR A 111 7.11 12.33 -8.28
N LYS A 112 6.04 12.34 -7.47
CA LYS A 112 5.99 13.06 -6.21
C LYS A 112 5.50 12.17 -5.07
N GLY A 113 6.24 12.22 -3.96
CA GLY A 113 5.92 11.47 -2.75
C GLY A 113 6.30 9.99 -2.83
N ASP A 114 5.75 9.21 -1.91
CA ASP A 114 6.03 7.79 -1.75
C ASP A 114 5.09 6.89 -2.58
N PHE A 115 5.49 5.64 -2.78
CA PHE A 115 4.65 4.62 -3.39
C PHE A 115 3.56 4.15 -2.42
N HIS A 116 2.42 3.76 -2.97
CA HIS A 116 1.30 3.19 -2.23
C HIS A 116 0.93 1.84 -2.83
N GLU A 117 1.02 0.77 -2.04
CA GLU A 117 0.59 -0.57 -2.44
C GLU A 117 -0.75 -0.89 -1.79
N VAL A 118 -1.79 -1.07 -2.60
CA VAL A 118 -3.13 -1.42 -2.15
C VAL A 118 -3.31 -2.93 -2.29
N SER A 119 -3.56 -3.61 -1.18
CA SER A 119 -4.02 -4.99 -1.18
C SER A 119 -5.50 -5.02 -1.55
N ILE A 120 -5.84 -5.66 -2.68
CA ILE A 120 -7.22 -5.71 -3.19
C ILE A 120 -7.89 -7.00 -2.76
N MET A 121 -7.22 -8.15 -2.96
CA MET A 121 -7.79 -9.46 -2.64
C MET A 121 -6.69 -10.50 -2.45
N THR A 122 -6.69 -11.17 -1.30
CA THR A 122 -5.84 -12.34 -1.04
C THR A 122 -6.65 -13.61 -1.27
N ARG A 123 -6.05 -14.60 -1.94
CA ARG A 123 -6.67 -15.91 -2.19
C ARG A 123 -5.66 -17.02 -1.96
N ALA A 124 -6.14 -18.14 -1.42
CA ALA A 124 -5.39 -19.37 -1.29
C ALA A 124 -6.02 -20.45 -2.19
N ASN A 125 -5.20 -21.26 -2.84
CA ASN A 125 -5.69 -22.44 -3.56
C ASN A 125 -5.61 -23.70 -2.68
N SER A 126 -6.14 -24.82 -3.19
CA SER A 126 -6.14 -26.11 -2.51
C SER A 126 -4.74 -26.69 -2.23
N TYR A 127 -3.70 -26.15 -2.85
CA TYR A 127 -2.30 -26.53 -2.64
C TYR A 127 -1.61 -25.66 -1.58
N GLY A 128 -2.34 -24.71 -0.97
CA GLY A 128 -1.82 -23.78 0.02
C GLY A 128 -1.05 -22.60 -0.57
N GLU A 129 -1.04 -22.42 -1.89
CA GLU A 129 -0.41 -21.26 -2.51
C GLU A 129 -1.25 -20.02 -2.27
N ILE A 130 -0.61 -18.96 -1.74
CA ILE A 130 -1.26 -17.68 -1.47
C ILE A 130 -0.88 -16.69 -2.56
N LYS A 131 -1.89 -16.11 -3.21
CA LYS A 131 -1.74 -15.01 -4.16
C LYS A 131 -2.53 -13.80 -3.70
N SER A 132 -2.07 -12.63 -4.09
CA SER A 132 -2.75 -11.37 -3.87
C SER A 132 -2.87 -10.61 -5.18
N LEU A 133 -4.09 -10.19 -5.49
CA LEU A 133 -4.32 -9.09 -6.42
C LEU A 133 -4.00 -7.80 -5.68
N ALA A 134 -3.02 -7.07 -6.18
CA ALA A 134 -2.58 -5.82 -5.59
C ALA A 134 -2.24 -4.79 -6.65
N GLN A 135 -2.16 -3.54 -6.20
CA GLN A 135 -1.89 -2.38 -7.03
C GLN A 135 -0.78 -1.57 -6.37
N ILE A 136 0.27 -1.21 -7.11
CA ILE A 136 1.26 -0.20 -6.68
C ILE A 136 1.01 1.08 -7.46
N GLU A 137 0.99 2.21 -6.78
CA GLU A 137 0.78 3.52 -7.41
C GLU A 137 1.72 4.59 -6.85
N ILE A 138 2.08 5.56 -7.69
CA ILE A 138 2.79 6.77 -7.31
C ILE A 138 2.27 7.97 -8.11
N LEU A 139 2.18 9.14 -7.48
CA LEU A 139 1.68 10.35 -8.12
C LEU A 139 2.69 10.84 -9.17
N ILE A 140 2.21 11.10 -10.39
CA ILE A 140 3.00 11.75 -11.44
C ILE A 140 3.04 13.25 -11.15
N ASP A 141 4.24 13.81 -11.17
CA ASP A 141 4.44 15.25 -11.10
C ASP A 141 4.40 15.85 -12.51
N LYS A 142 3.47 16.78 -12.73
CA LYS A 142 3.28 17.44 -14.04
C LYS A 142 3.95 18.82 -14.12
N GLU A 143 4.64 19.22 -13.06
CA GLU A 143 5.33 20.52 -12.95
C GLU A 143 6.83 20.43 -13.31
#